data_AF-A0A8B6F0M0-F1
#
_entry.id   AF-A0A8B6F0M0-F1
#
_cell.length_a   1.000
_cell.length_b   1.000
_cell.length_c   1.000
_cell.angle_alpha   90.00
_cell.angle_beta   90.00
_cell.angle_gamma   90.00
#
_symmetry.space_group_name_H-M   'P 1'
#
loop_
_entity.id
_entity.type
_entity.pdbx_description
1 polymer ?
#
loop_
_entity_poly.entity_id
_entity_poly.type
_entity_poly.pdbx_seq_one_letter_code
_entity_poly.pdbx_strand_id
1 'polypeptide(L)'
;MSDIKRIGIIGAGLHGISALRRLSQNENFKIKCFERNFDLGGTWLYTDQIKEDIYGRPITSAIYHNLRTVTPGPLNEIDDYPLDKYGLPCFMTHQQVLQYLNWIVDDSDYEN
;
A
#
# COMPACT_ATOMS: atom_id res chain seq x y z
N MET A 1 24.77 16.76 14.19
CA MET A 1 23.93 16.55 12.98
C MET A 1 22.49 16.54 13.44
N SER A 2 21.59 17.28 12.78
CA SER A 2 20.17 17.28 13.17
C SER A 2 19.52 15.96 12.77
N ASP A 3 19.03 15.19 13.73
CA ASP A 3 18.23 14.00 13.44
C ASP A 3 17.02 14.38 12.59
N ILE A 4 16.71 13.58 11.56
CA ILE A 4 15.52 13.77 10.73
C ILE A 4 14.31 13.50 11.62
N LYS A 5 13.60 14.55 12.03
CA LYS A 5 12.42 14.43 12.90
C LYS A 5 11.10 14.46 12.14
N ARG A 6 11.10 14.81 10.85
CA ARG A 6 9.89 14.95 10.03
C ARG A 6 10.09 14.27 8.68
N ILE A 7 9.19 13.35 8.35
CA ILE A 7 9.26 12.56 7.12
C ILE A 7 7.93 12.64 6.39
N GLY A 8 7.98 13.03 5.11
CA GLY A 8 6.83 12.97 4.22
C GLY A 8 6.96 11.75 3.31
N ILE A 9 5.93 10.92 3.26
CA ILE A 9 5.81 9.78 2.33
C ILE A 9 4.79 10.17 1.27
N ILE A 10 5.14 10.01 0.00
CA ILE A 10 4.25 10.35 -1.12
C ILE A 10 3.83 9.05 -1.80
N GLY A 11 2.53 8.77 -1.75
CA GLY A 11 1.88 7.54 -2.20
C GLY A 11 1.71 6.54 -1.07
N ALA A 12 0.48 6.02 -0.91
CA ALA A 12 0.10 4.94 0.00
C ALA A 12 -0.16 3.62 -0.76
N GLY A 13 0.66 3.34 -1.77
CA GLY A 13 0.75 2.01 -2.37
C GLY A 13 1.66 1.08 -1.55
N LEU A 14 1.94 -0.13 -2.08
CA LEU A 14 2.81 -1.13 -1.43
C LEU A 14 4.10 -0.51 -0.87
N HIS A 15 4.90 0.16 -1.70
CA HIS A 15 6.17 0.75 -1.27
C HIS A 15 6.01 1.86 -0.21
N GLY A 16 4.95 2.68 -0.32
CA GLY A 16 4.68 3.74 0.65
C GLY A 16 4.28 3.20 2.01
N ILE A 17 3.45 2.16 2.02
CA ILE A 17 3.05 1.43 3.23
C ILE A 17 4.27 0.72 3.85
N SER A 18 5.11 0.06 3.05
CA SER A 18 6.36 -0.55 3.55
C SER A 18 7.29 0.48 4.19
N ALA A 19 7.43 1.65 3.56
CA ALA A 19 8.23 2.74 4.12
C ALA A 19 7.63 3.29 5.42
N LEU A 20 6.31 3.52 5.45
CA LEU A 20 5.57 3.96 6.63
C LEU A 20 5.81 2.99 7.78
N ARG A 21 5.59 1.69 7.55
CA ARG A 21 5.79 0.63 8.54
C ARG A 21 7.17 0.62 9.14
N ARG A 22 8.20 0.66 8.29
CA ARG A 22 9.59 0.61 8.78
C ARG A 22 9.97 1.86 9.56
N LEU A 23 9.54 3.03 9.10
CA LEU A 23 9.87 4.30 9.75
C LEU A 23 9.13 4.50 11.06
N SER A 24 7.88 4.04 11.16
CA SER A 24 7.05 4.15 12.37
C SER A 24 7.61 3.35 13.56
N GLN A 25 8.55 2.43 13.33
CA GLN A 25 9.28 1.74 14.41
C GLN A 25 10.22 2.67 15.20
N ASN A 26 10.48 3.89 14.70
CA ASN A 26 11.25 4.90 15.42
C ASN A 26 10.33 6.02 15.93
N GLU A 27 10.06 6.03 17.23
CA GLU A 27 9.19 7.00 17.91
C GLU A 27 9.64 8.47 17.78
N ASN A 28 10.90 8.72 17.39
CA ASN A 28 11.42 10.07 17.20
C ASN A 28 11.02 10.70 15.85
N PHE A 29 10.46 9.90 14.93
CA PHE A 29 10.05 10.36 13.61
C PHE A 29 8.59 10.81 13.61
N LYS A 30 8.33 12.04 13.15
CA LYS A 30 6.99 12.52 12.82
C LYS A 30 6.73 12.27 11.34
N ILE A 31 5.97 11.23 11.05
CA ILE A 31 5.74 10.76 9.69
C ILE A 31 4.37 11.25 9.21
N LYS A 32 4.26 11.65 7.94
CA LYS A 32 2.98 11.92 7.30
C LYS A 32 2.97 11.29 5.91
N CYS A 33 1.96 10.46 5.65
CA CYS A 33 1.74 9.88 4.33
C CYS A 33 0.73 10.73 3.54
N PHE A 34 0.96 10.89 2.25
CA PHE A 34 0.08 11.61 1.33
C PHE A 34 -0.30 10.69 0.18
N GLU A 35 -1.58 10.35 0.07
CA GLU A 35 -2.13 9.62 -1.07
C GLU A 35 -3.06 10.54 -1.85
N ARG A 36 -2.95 10.46 -3.17
CA ARG A 36 -3.78 11.25 -4.10
C ARG A 36 -5.10 10.54 -4.40
N ASN A 37 -5.07 9.21 -4.46
CA ASN A 37 -6.25 8.37 -4.63
C ASN A 37 -7.19 8.54 -3.44
N PHE A 38 -8.43 8.06 -3.60
CA PHE A 38 -9.44 8.13 -2.53
C PHE A 38 -9.17 7.14 -1.39
N ASP A 39 -8.27 6.17 -1.62
CA ASP A 39 -7.91 5.12 -0.67
C ASP A 39 -6.46 4.65 -0.92
N LEU A 40 -5.93 3.86 0.01
CA LEU A 40 -4.64 3.22 -0.08
C LEU A 40 -4.61 2.12 -1.15
N GLY A 41 -3.41 1.60 -1.43
CA GLY A 41 -3.19 0.48 -2.35
C GLY A 41 -2.50 0.87 -3.64
N GLY A 42 -2.49 2.16 -3.98
CA GLY A 42 -1.79 2.68 -5.16
C GLY A 42 -2.25 1.99 -6.43
N THR A 43 -1.35 1.28 -7.12
CA THR A 43 -1.70 0.51 -8.32
C THR A 43 -2.77 -0.55 -8.05
N TRP A 44 -2.79 -1.18 -6.87
CA TRP A 44 -3.71 -2.29 -6.56
C TRP A 44 -5.16 -1.84 -6.29
N LEU A 45 -5.37 -0.53 -6.18
CA LEU A 45 -6.70 0.06 -6.09
C LEU A 45 -7.35 0.05 -7.49
N TYR A 46 -8.31 -0.85 -7.68
CA TYR A 46 -9.05 -0.99 -8.92
C TYR A 46 -10.14 0.09 -9.06
N THR A 47 -10.35 0.57 -10.28
CA THR A 47 -11.46 1.45 -10.65
C THR A 47 -11.94 1.14 -12.06
N ASP A 48 -13.25 1.19 -12.29
CA ASP A 48 -13.86 1.10 -13.62
C ASP A 48 -13.76 2.43 -14.40
N GLN A 49 -13.35 3.51 -13.73
CA GLN A 49 -13.16 4.80 -14.39
C GLN A 49 -11.97 4.71 -15.37
N ILE A 50 -12.10 5.41 -16.50
CA ILE A 50 -11.06 5.49 -17.52
C ILE A 50 -10.65 6.95 -17.73
N LYS A 51 -9.35 7.16 -17.97
CA LYS A 51 -8.70 8.46 -18.20
C LYS A 51 -8.64 9.37 -16.98
N GLU A 52 -9.77 9.77 -16.40
CA GLU A 52 -9.83 10.78 -15.33
C GLU A 52 -10.69 10.33 -14.16
N ASP A 53 -10.30 10.73 -12.94
CA ASP A 53 -11.08 10.52 -11.72
C ASP A 53 -12.17 11.59 -11.53
N ILE A 54 -12.93 11.50 -10.44
CA ILE A 54 -14.01 12.45 -10.10
C ILE A 54 -13.53 13.90 -9.91
N TYR A 55 -12.22 14.13 -9.82
CA TYR A 55 -11.59 15.44 -9.69
C TYR A 55 -10.88 15.88 -10.98
N GLY A 56 -11.08 15.17 -12.10
CA GLY A 56 -10.45 15.47 -13.39
C GLY A 56 -8.95 15.13 -13.45
N ARG A 57 -8.46 14.26 -12.57
CA ARG A 57 -7.03 13.89 -12.50
C ARG A 57 -6.80 12.58 -13.25
N PRO A 58 -5.65 12.40 -13.93
CA PRO A 58 -5.36 11.16 -14.65
C PRO A 58 -5.38 9.93 -13.74
N ILE A 59 -6.11 8.90 -14.15
CA ILE A 59 -6.13 7.61 -13.47
C ILE A 59 -4.78 6.94 -13.66
N THR A 60 -4.15 6.53 -12.56
CA THR A 60 -2.84 5.88 -12.56
C THR A 60 -2.87 4.39 -12.26
N SER A 61 -4.04 3.83 -11.94
CA SER A 61 -4.18 2.38 -11.75
C SER A 61 -4.08 1.69 -13.11
N ALA A 62 -3.17 0.72 -13.21
CA ALA A 62 -2.97 -0.11 -14.40
C ALA A 62 -3.63 -1.50 -14.28
N ILE A 63 -4.44 -1.70 -13.23
CA ILE A 63 -5.06 -2.99 -12.93
C ILE A 63 -6.38 -3.14 -13.68
N TYR A 64 -6.63 -4.35 -14.18
CA TYR A 64 -7.89 -4.75 -14.80
C TYR A 64 -8.61 -5.79 -13.94
N HIS A 65 -9.93 -5.90 -14.14
CA HIS A 65 -10.86 -6.61 -13.27
C HIS A 65 -10.40 -8.01 -12.81
N ASN A 66 -9.88 -8.84 -13.72
CA ASN A 66 -9.49 -10.22 -13.42
C ASN A 66 -7.98 -10.40 -13.19
N LEU A 67 -7.23 -9.32 -12.93
CA LEU A 67 -5.79 -9.40 -12.76
C LEU A 67 -5.42 -10.21 -11.51
N ARG A 68 -4.42 -11.08 -11.68
CA ARG A 68 -3.71 -11.76 -10.60
C ARG A 68 -2.23 -11.43 -10.64
N THR A 69 -1.53 -11.60 -9.52
CA THR A 69 -0.08 -11.46 -9.47
C THR A 69 0.57 -12.42 -10.48
N VAL A 70 1.57 -11.95 -11.21
CA VAL A 70 2.38 -12.78 -12.12
C VAL A 70 3.53 -13.47 -11.40
N THR A 71 3.85 -12.99 -10.20
CA THR A 71 4.88 -13.52 -9.31
C THR A 71 4.24 -14.18 -8.08
N PRO A 72 4.87 -15.25 -7.55
CA PRO A 72 4.50 -15.87 -6.28
C PRO A 72 4.45 -14.85 -5.13
N GLY A 73 3.41 -14.95 -4.30
CA GLY A 73 3.19 -14.14 -3.11
C GLY A 73 4.40 -14.06 -2.19
N PRO A 74 5.06 -15.18 -1.82
CA PRO A 74 6.23 -15.15 -0.94
C PRO A 74 7.42 -14.34 -1.48
N LEU A 75 7.46 -14.02 -2.78
CA LEU A 75 8.48 -13.13 -3.35
C LEU A 75 8.08 -11.65 -3.29
N ASN A 76 6.87 -11.35 -2.84
CA ASN A 76 6.25 -10.03 -2.83
C ASN A 76 5.69 -9.67 -1.45
N GLU A 77 5.88 -10.52 -0.44
CA GLU A 77 5.47 -10.24 0.94
C GLU A 77 6.41 -9.25 1.62
N ILE A 78 5.92 -8.58 2.65
CA ILE A 78 6.74 -7.76 3.51
C ILE A 78 7.37 -8.68 4.57
N ASP A 79 8.68 -8.55 4.80
CA ASP A 79 9.50 -9.44 5.65
C ASP A 79 8.90 -9.71 7.04
N ASP A 80 8.26 -8.73 7.66
CA ASP A 80 7.66 -8.84 9.00
C ASP A 80 6.13 -9.05 8.98
N TYR A 81 5.58 -9.39 7.82
CA TYR A 81 4.16 -9.58 7.56
C TYR A 81 3.92 -10.69 6.52
N PRO A 82 4.27 -11.96 6.81
CA PRO A 82 4.25 -13.03 5.82
C PRO A 82 2.83 -13.42 5.41
N LEU A 83 2.63 -13.81 4.14
CA LEU A 83 1.32 -14.06 3.56
C LEU A 83 0.64 -15.34 4.08
N ASP A 84 1.43 -16.33 4.48
CA ASP A 84 0.97 -17.64 4.95
C ASP A 84 0.11 -17.54 6.22
N LYS A 85 0.46 -16.61 7.12
CA LYS A 85 -0.29 -16.27 8.33
C LYS A 85 -1.73 -15.83 8.03
N TYR A 86 -1.98 -15.28 6.84
CA TYR A 86 -3.27 -14.75 6.42
C TYR A 86 -4.03 -15.70 5.47
N GLY A 87 -3.51 -16.91 5.22
CA GLY A 87 -4.15 -17.90 4.35
C GLY A 87 -4.29 -17.45 2.89
N LEU A 88 -3.46 -16.50 2.44
CA LEU A 88 -3.51 -15.97 1.09
C LEU A 88 -2.87 -16.95 0.08
N PRO A 89 -3.42 -17.05 -1.15
CA PRO A 89 -2.89 -17.96 -2.16
C PRO A 89 -1.55 -17.46 -2.72
N CYS A 90 -0.76 -18.39 -3.26
CA CYS A 90 0.52 -18.07 -3.92
C CYS A 90 0.38 -17.07 -5.09
N PHE A 91 -0.75 -17.05 -5.80
CA PHE A 91 -1.02 -16.06 -6.84
C PHE A 91 -2.31 -15.30 -6.49
N MET A 92 -2.16 -14.10 -5.96
CA MET A 92 -3.26 -13.31 -5.40
C MET A 92 -4.04 -12.59 -6.49
N THR A 93 -5.35 -12.40 -6.29
CA THR A 93 -6.13 -11.43 -7.06
C THR A 93 -5.76 -10.01 -6.63
N HIS A 94 -6.05 -9.01 -7.47
CA HIS A 94 -5.79 -7.62 -7.08
C HIS A 94 -6.53 -7.21 -5.79
N GLN A 95 -7.74 -7.75 -5.55
CA GLN A 95 -8.51 -7.52 -4.33
C GLN A 95 -7.82 -8.10 -3.10
N GLN A 96 -7.22 -9.29 -3.22
CA GLN A 96 -6.46 -9.92 -2.14
C GLN A 96 -5.19 -9.14 -1.81
N VAL A 97 -4.50 -8.60 -2.82
CA VAL A 97 -3.35 -7.72 -2.58
C VAL A 97 -3.78 -6.44 -1.87
N LEU A 98 -4.88 -5.82 -2.29
CA LEU A 98 -5.42 -4.64 -1.63
C LEU A 98 -5.82 -4.93 -0.17
N GLN A 99 -6.44 -6.08 0.09
CA GLN A 99 -6.79 -6.53 1.44
C GLN A 99 -5.55 -6.73 2.31
N TYR A 100 -4.51 -7.37 1.77
CA TYR A 100 -3.23 -7.53 2.46
C TYR A 100 -2.61 -6.19 2.88
N LEU A 101 -2.65 -5.19 1.99
CA LEU A 101 -2.17 -3.83 2.28
C LEU A 101 -2.99 -3.15 3.38
N ASN A 102 -4.31 -3.34 3.40
CA ASN A 102 -5.18 -2.82 4.46
C ASN A 102 -4.83 -3.45 5.81
N TRP A 103 -4.66 -4.77 5.88
CA TRP A 103 -4.30 -5.43 7.13
C TRP A 103 -2.96 -4.96 7.69
N ILE A 104 -1.96 -4.69 6.82
CA ILE A 104 -0.70 -4.11 7.25
C ILE A 104 -0.92 -2.75 7.93
N VAL A 105 -1.83 -1.93 7.39
CA VAL A 105 -2.13 -0.59 7.92
C VAL A 105 -2.92 -0.67 9.22
N ASP A 106 -3.95 -1.52 9.27
CA ASP A 106 -4.81 -1.72 10.43
C ASP A 106 -4.03 -2.27 11.63
N ASP A 107 -3.13 -3.24 11.40
CA ASP A 107 -2.31 -3.86 12.47
C ASP A 107 -1.24 -2.91 13.04
N SER A 108 -1.02 -1.75 12.43
CA SER A 108 0.10 -0.87 12.77
C SER A 108 -0.28 0.38 13.56
N ASP A 109 -1.54 0.51 14.03
CA ASP A 109 -2.04 1.64 14.83
C ASP A 109 -1.57 3.02 14.32
N TYR A 110 -1.56 3.22 13.00
CA TYR A 110 -1.19 4.53 12.42
C TYR A 110 -2.31 5.54 12.74
N GLU A 111 -2.15 6.35 13.79
CA GLU A 111 -3.08 7.45 14.08
C GLU A 111 -3.13 8.44 12.90
N ASN A 112 -4.36 8.80 12.50
CA ASN A 112 -4.68 9.76 11.43
C ASN A 112 -4.18 11.19 11.70
#